data_AF-A0A965L6M3-F1
#
_entry.id   AF-A0A965L6M3-F1
#
_cell.length_a   1.000
_cell.length_b   1.000
_cell.length_c   1.000
_cell.angle_alpha   90.00
_cell.angle_beta   90.00
_cell.angle_gamma   90.00
#
_symmetry.space_group_name_H-M   'P 1'
#
loop_
_entity.id
_entity.type
_entity.pdbx_description
1 polymer ?
#
loop_
_entity_poly.entity_id
_entity_poly.type
_entity_poly.pdbx_seq_one_letter_code
_entity_poly.pdbx_strand_id
1 'polypeptide(L)'
;MKKIVTVTEVEGEGLVGLLGKRVLLLCANYFYSGVLAGVNTSDVLLEDAGIVYETGPLNAAKFQDEQKFAGPLYVRVASIESYREV
;
A
#
# COMPACT_ATOMS: atom_id res chain seq x y z
N MET A 1 30.28 14.84 1.37
CA MET A 1 31.15 13.88 0.64
C MET A 1 30.30 12.64 0.33
N LYS A 2 30.07 12.30 -0.95
CA LYS A 2 29.32 11.09 -1.30
C LYS A 2 30.25 9.87 -1.16
N LYS A 3 29.75 8.78 -0.60
CA LYS A 3 30.49 7.51 -0.43
C LYS A 3 29.96 6.49 -1.45
N ILE A 4 30.78 5.51 -1.81
CA ILE A 4 30.33 4.34 -2.57
C ILE A 4 29.30 3.59 -1.69
N VAL A 5 28.11 3.38 -2.25
CA VAL A 5 27.05 2.56 -1.68
C VAL A 5 26.82 1.44 -2.68
N THR A 6 26.97 0.20 -2.23
CA THR A 6 26.52 -0.98 -2.99
C THR A 6 25.00 -1.05 -2.85
N VAL A 7 24.28 -0.91 -3.96
CA VAL A 7 22.84 -1.10 -4.02
C VAL A 7 22.59 -2.51 -4.56
N THR A 8 21.88 -3.33 -3.78
CA THR A 8 21.41 -4.64 -4.22
C THR A 8 19.92 -4.53 -4.47
N GLU A 9 19.49 -4.66 -5.72
CA GLU A 9 18.08 -4.83 -6.02
C GLU A 9 17.68 -6.27 -5.68
N VAL A 10 16.65 -6.43 -4.84
CA VAL A 10 16.09 -7.73 -4.50
C VAL A 10 14.73 -7.84 -5.18
N GLU A 11 14.62 -8.78 -6.11
CA GLU A 11 13.37 -9.05 -6.80
C GLU A 11 12.34 -9.59 -5.80
N GLY A 12 11.12 -9.06 -5.84
CA GLY A 12 10.02 -9.51 -4.98
C GLY A 12 9.99 -8.89 -3.57
N GLU A 13 10.74 -7.81 -3.31
CA GLU A 13 10.64 -7.05 -2.06
C GLU A 13 9.86 -5.74 -2.20
N GLY A 14 9.47 -5.15 -1.07
CA GLY A 14 8.74 -3.88 -0.98
C GLY A 14 7.38 -3.92 -1.67
N LEU A 15 6.94 -2.78 -2.22
CA LEU A 15 5.67 -2.67 -2.94
C LEU A 15 5.62 -3.58 -4.18
N VAL A 16 6.74 -3.76 -4.89
CA VAL A 16 6.80 -4.64 -6.07
C VAL A 16 6.53 -6.09 -5.68
N GLY A 17 7.05 -6.53 -4.52
CA GLY A 17 6.78 -7.85 -3.94
C GLY A 17 5.33 -8.11 -3.52
N LEU A 18 4.51 -7.05 -3.45
CA LEU A 18 3.10 -7.11 -3.07
C LEU A 18 2.14 -6.99 -4.26
N LEU A 19 2.63 -6.91 -5.50
CA LEU A 19 1.80 -6.86 -6.69
C LEU A 19 0.83 -8.06 -6.75
N GLY A 20 -0.43 -7.78 -7.06
CA GLY A 20 -1.53 -8.75 -7.10
C GLY A 20 -2.10 -9.13 -5.73
N LYS A 21 -1.53 -8.63 -4.62
CA LYS A 21 -1.98 -8.92 -3.26
C LYS A 21 -2.85 -7.81 -2.72
N ARG A 22 -3.70 -8.14 -1.74
CA ARG A 22 -4.42 -7.12 -0.97
C ARG A 22 -3.46 -6.52 0.05
N VAL A 23 -3.41 -5.19 0.08
CA VAL A 23 -2.51 -4.44 0.96
C VAL A 23 -3.28 -3.47 1.84
N LEU A 24 -2.64 -3.06 2.94
CA LEU A 24 -2.98 -1.87 3.70
C LEU A 24 -1.86 -0.85 3.53
N LEU A 25 -2.19 0.33 3.03
CA LEU A 25 -1.32 1.49 2.96
C LEU A 25 -1.65 2.40 4.14
N LEU A 26 -0.66 2.61 5.00
CA LEU A 26 -0.77 3.56 6.10
C LEU A 26 -0.23 4.89 5.59
N CYS A 27 -1.14 5.84 5.30
CA CYS A 27 -0.82 7.18 4.84
C CYS A 27 -1.06 8.23 5.94
N ALA A 28 -0.43 9.41 5.79
CA ALA A 28 -0.47 10.52 6.76
C ALA A 28 -1.87 10.93 7.24
N ASN A 29 -2.85 10.85 6.35
CA ASN A 29 -4.21 11.31 6.61
C ASN A 29 -5.22 10.16 6.73
N TYR A 30 -5.08 9.13 5.89
CA TYR A 30 -6.06 8.06 5.76
C TYR A 30 -5.37 6.75 5.46
N PHE A 31 -5.99 5.65 5.86
CA PHE A 31 -5.54 4.33 5.47
C PHE A 31 -6.33 3.85 4.26
N TYR A 32 -5.65 3.18 3.34
CA TYR A 32 -6.27 2.63 2.14
C TYR A 32 -6.00 1.13 2.08
N SER A 33 -7.02 0.36 1.72
CA SER A 33 -6.86 -1.05 1.35
C SER A 33 -7.32 -1.30 -0.06
N GLY A 34 -6.78 -2.33 -0.69
CA GLY A 34 -7.13 -2.75 -2.04
C GLY A 34 -6.12 -3.75 -2.59
N VAL A 35 -6.40 -4.29 -3.76
CA VAL A 35 -5.46 -5.13 -4.52
C VAL A 35 -4.43 -4.22 -5.17
N LEU A 36 -3.14 -4.41 -4.86
CA LEU A 36 -2.04 -3.66 -5.45
C LEU A 36 -1.82 -4.11 -6.90
N ALA A 37 -2.44 -3.41 -7.84
CA ALA A 37 -2.41 -3.77 -9.26
C ALA A 37 -1.25 -3.11 -10.02
N GLY A 38 -0.65 -2.05 -9.48
CA GLY A 38 0.46 -1.36 -10.14
C GLY A 38 1.29 -0.53 -9.18
N VAL A 39 2.59 -0.40 -9.50
CA VAL A 39 3.56 0.41 -8.78
C VAL A 39 4.41 1.14 -9.80
N ASN A 40 4.58 2.46 -9.62
CA ASN A 40 5.59 3.23 -10.33
C ASN A 40 6.33 4.15 -9.35
N THR A 41 7.14 5.07 -9.87
CA THR A 41 7.96 5.97 -9.03
C THR A 41 7.15 7.01 -8.24
N SER A 42 5.90 7.26 -8.61
CA SER A 42 5.07 8.34 -8.08
C SER A 42 3.82 7.84 -7.35
N ASP A 43 3.27 6.72 -7.82
CA ASP A 43 1.94 6.24 -7.46
C ASP A 43 1.93 4.72 -7.33
N VAL A 44 0.99 4.25 -6.50
CA VAL A 44 0.49 2.88 -6.55
C VAL A 44 -0.96 2.88 -7.03
N LEU A 45 -1.35 1.82 -7.73
CA LEU A 45 -2.72 1.58 -8.18
C LEU A 45 -3.35 0.50 -7.31
N LEU A 46 -4.46 0.84 -6.67
CA LEU A 46 -5.31 -0.09 -5.93
C LEU A 46 -6.60 -0.37 -6.72
N GLU A 47 -6.89 -1.64 -6.95
CA GLU A 47 -8.20 -2.14 -7.41
C GLU A 47 -9.03 -2.65 -6.22
N ASP A 48 -10.36 -2.66 -6.33
CA ASP A 48 -11.27 -2.96 -5.20
C ASP A 48 -10.89 -2.14 -3.95
N ALA A 49 -10.57 -0.87 -4.15
CA ALA A 49 -10.00 -0.02 -3.13
C ALA A 49 -11.05 0.47 -2.14
N GLY A 50 -10.64 0.64 -0.88
CA GLY A 50 -11.44 1.26 0.16
C GLY A 50 -10.61 2.15 1.08
N ILE A 51 -11.26 3.13 1.67
CA ILE A 51 -10.72 3.90 2.79
C ILE A 51 -11.05 3.17 4.09
N VAL A 52 -10.05 3.00 4.95
CA VAL A 52 -10.21 2.32 6.24
C VAL A 52 -10.29 3.38 7.34
N TYR A 53 -11.48 3.54 7.92
CA TYR A 53 -11.69 4.45 9.06
C TYR A 53 -11.37 3.76 10.40
N GLU A 54 -11.57 2.44 10.47
CA GLU A 54 -11.29 1.67 11.67
C GLU A 54 -10.73 0.30 11.31
N THR A 55 -9.49 0.03 11.72
CA THR A 55 -8.83 -1.24 11.43
C THR A 55 -9.40 -2.40 12.25
N GLY A 56 -9.92 -2.11 13.45
CA GLY A 56 -10.06 -3.12 14.49
C GLY A 56 -8.69 -3.65 14.95
N PRO A 57 -8.63 -4.88 15.52
CA PRO A 57 -7.35 -5.52 15.87
C PRO A 57 -6.44 -5.70 14.65
N LEU A 58 -5.15 -5.34 14.77
CA LEU A 58 -4.18 -5.38 13.65
C LEU A 58 -3.83 -6.78 13.12
N ASN A 59 -4.32 -7.82 13.80
CA ASN A 59 -4.22 -9.23 13.43
C ASN A 59 -5.57 -9.84 13.01
N ALA A 60 -6.63 -9.03 12.91
CA ALA A 60 -7.91 -9.48 12.39
C ALA A 60 -7.83 -9.69 10.87
N ALA A 61 -8.64 -10.62 10.36
CA ALA A 61 -8.72 -10.90 8.91
C ALA A 61 -9.53 -9.87 8.12
N LYS A 62 -10.22 -8.95 8.80
CA LYS A 62 -11.08 -7.92 8.20
C LYS A 62 -10.99 -6.63 8.98
N PHE A 63 -11.12 -5.51 8.28
CA PHE A 63 -11.28 -4.20 8.90
C PHE A 63 -12.65 -4.06 9.53
N GLN A 64 -12.73 -3.23 10.57
CA GLN A 64 -13.97 -2.93 11.25
C GLN A 64 -14.82 -1.94 10.45
N ASP A 65 -14.18 -0.94 9.82
CA ASP A 65 -14.82 -0.01 8.90
C ASP A 65 -13.90 0.26 7.69
N GLU A 66 -14.29 -0.31 6.55
CA GLU A 66 -13.73 -0.03 5.22
C GLU A 66 -14.85 0.40 4.29
N GLN A 67 -14.71 1.59 3.69
CA GLN A 67 -15.67 2.11 2.71
C GLN A 67 -15.07 2.09 1.31
N LYS A 68 -15.75 1.40 0.40
CA LYS A 68 -15.27 1.19 -0.97
C LYS A 68 -15.39 2.44 -1.83
N PHE A 69 -14.36 2.67 -2.64
CA PHE A 69 -14.42 3.65 -3.73
C PHE A 69 -15.13 3.06 -4.95
N ALA A 70 -15.72 3.94 -5.75
CA ALA A 70 -16.17 3.57 -7.08
C ALA A 70 -14.97 3.58 -8.04
N GLY A 71 -14.44 2.41 -8.35
CA GLY A 71 -13.34 2.23 -9.30
C GLY A 71 -11.93 2.23 -8.66
N PRO A 72 -10.88 2.30 -9.49
CA PRO A 72 -9.50 2.23 -9.01
C PRO A 72 -9.09 3.49 -8.26
N LEU A 73 -8.16 3.33 -7.31
CA LEU A 73 -7.57 4.41 -6.54
C LEU A 73 -6.06 4.51 -6.80
N TYR A 74 -5.59 5.71 -7.10
CA TYR A 74 -4.17 6.02 -7.13
C TYR A 74 -3.73 6.66 -5.81
N VAL A 75 -2.69 6.12 -5.19
CA VAL A 75 -2.13 6.64 -3.94
C VAL A 75 -0.69 7.10 -4.18
N ARG A 76 -0.37 8.33 -3.78
CA ARG A 76 0.97 8.91 -3.93
C ARG A 76 1.96 8.13 -3.06
N VAL A 77 3.05 7.62 -3.65
CA VAL A 77 4.11 6.92 -2.91
C VAL A 77 4.69 7.79 -1.80
N ALA A 78 4.83 9.09 -2.06
CA ALA A 78 5.32 10.07 -1.09
C ALA A 78 4.42 10.26 0.14
N SER A 79 3.18 9.77 0.10
CA SER A 79 2.22 9.83 1.20
C SER A 79 2.08 8.51 1.95
N ILE A 80 2.85 7.47 1.60
CA ILE A 80 2.81 6.16 2.26
C ILE A 80 3.94 6.09 3.29
N GLU A 81 3.61 6.14 4.58
CA GLU A 81 4.56 5.96 5.67
C GLU A 81 4.96 4.49 5.84
N SER A 82 4.00 3.59 5.68
CA SER A 82 4.25 2.14 5.77
C SER A 82 3.16 1.34 5.05
N TYR A 83 3.46 0.08 4.74
CA TYR A 83 2.57 -0.80 4.00
C TYR A 83 2.77 -2.26 4.38
N ARG A 84 1.72 -3.07 4.23
CA ARG A 84 1.77 -4.53 4.44
C ARG A 84 0.70 -5.26 3.63
N GLU A 85 0.88 -6.56 3.47
CA GLU A 85 -0.18 -7.49 3.06
C GLU A 85 -1.22 -7.66 4.18
N VAL A 86 -2.50 -7.79 3.81
CA VAL A 86 -3.65 -8.01 4.70
C VAL A 86 -4.61 -9.06 4.16
#